data_AF-A0A3B5B0U7-F1
#
_entry.id   AF-A0A3B5B0U7-F1
#
_cell.length_a   1.000
_cell.length_b   1.000
_cell.length_c   1.000
_cell.angle_alpha   90.00
_cell.angle_beta   90.00
_cell.angle_gamma   90.00
#
_symmetry.space_group_name_H-M   'P 1'
#
loop_
_entity.id
_entity.type
_entity.pdbx_description
1 polymer ?
#
loop_
_entity_poly.entity_id
_entity_poly.type
_entity_poly.pdbx_seq_one_letter_code
_entity_poly.pdbx_strand_id
1 'polypeptide(L)'
;VSTTAVHVESQGCQSKELVNITSCSGACGTLTVYSTKIKSLQHTCTCCQEVATSQRQIQLSCPDNTEITYTYTHIDACSCLKTECSAPGNSATTTPSSSKSHRRRR
;
A
#
# COMPACT_ATOMS: atom_id res chain seq x y z
N VAL A 1 0.81 1.72 -15.54
CA VAL A 1 -0.52 1.82 -14.90
C VAL A 1 -1.41 0.78 -15.55
N SER A 2 -2.09 -0.04 -14.76
CA SER A 2 -3.07 -1.01 -15.25
C SER A 2 -4.47 -0.48 -14.97
N THR A 3 -5.41 -0.69 -15.89
CA THR A 3 -6.80 -0.22 -15.77
C THR A 3 -7.74 -1.41 -15.73
N THR A 4 -8.67 -1.39 -14.78
CA THR A 4 -9.72 -2.41 -14.61
C THR A 4 -11.07 -1.71 -14.51
N ALA A 5 -12.04 -2.18 -15.29
CA ALA A 5 -13.42 -1.68 -15.24
C ALA A 5 -14.19 -2.46 -14.17
N VAL A 6 -14.71 -1.78 -13.14
CA VAL A 6 -15.46 -2.40 -12.04
C VAL A 6 -16.64 -1.53 -11.62
N HIS A 7 -17.66 -2.14 -11.01
CA HIS A 7 -18.68 -1.36 -10.29
C HIS A 7 -18.10 -0.89 -8.97
N VAL A 8 -18.29 0.39 -8.65
CA VAL A 8 -17.81 0.98 -7.41
C VAL A 8 -18.93 0.98 -6.40
N GLU A 9 -18.65 0.51 -5.19
CA GLU A 9 -19.62 0.41 -4.10
C GLU A 9 -19.12 1.18 -2.87
N SER A 10 -20.00 1.97 -2.28
CA SER A 10 -19.72 2.70 -1.04
C SER A 10 -21.03 3.02 -0.32
N GLN A 11 -21.06 2.85 1.00
CA GLN A 11 -22.22 3.15 1.85
C GLN A 11 -23.53 2.46 1.40
N GLY A 12 -23.44 1.29 0.78
CA GLY A 12 -24.60 0.55 0.26
C GLY A 12 -25.14 1.08 -1.07
N CYS A 13 -24.47 2.05 -1.70
CA CYS A 13 -24.77 2.57 -3.03
C CYS A 13 -23.75 2.07 -4.06
N GLN A 14 -24.15 1.95 -5.32
CA GLN A 14 -23.32 1.39 -6.40
C GLN A 14 -23.32 2.28 -7.65
N SER A 15 -22.23 2.29 -8.41
CA SER A 15 -22.16 2.96 -9.71
C SER A 15 -23.06 2.25 -10.73
N LYS A 16 -23.84 3.03 -11.49
CA LYS A 16 -24.69 2.50 -12.57
C LYS A 16 -23.88 1.84 -13.69
N GLU A 17 -22.74 2.44 -14.02
CA GLU A 17 -21.82 1.96 -15.05
C GLU A 17 -20.51 1.47 -14.43
N LEU A 18 -19.76 0.70 -15.22
CA LEU A 18 -18.40 0.32 -14.87
C LEU A 18 -17.50 1.54 -14.87
N VAL A 19 -16.72 1.71 -13.81
CA VAL A 19 -15.75 2.79 -13.66
C VAL A 19 -14.36 2.22 -13.87
N ASN A 20 -13.55 2.94 -14.65
CA ASN A 20 -12.14 2.60 -14.87
C ASN A 20 -11.32 2.96 -13.64
N ILE A 21 -10.94 1.93 -12.89
CA ILE A 21 -10.07 2.01 -11.73
C ILE A 21 -8.65 1.63 -12.15
N THR A 22 -7.68 2.41 -11.68
CA THR A 22 -6.27 2.25 -12.04
C THR A 22 -5.45 1.70 -10.88
N SER A 23 -4.46 0.86 -11.18
CA SER A 23 -3.51 0.34 -10.21
C SER A 23 -2.07 0.40 -10.71
N CYS A 24 -1.12 0.52 -9.78
CA CYS A 24 0.29 0.27 -10.05
C CYS A 24 0.58 -1.22 -9.92
N SER A 25 0.96 -1.85 -11.03
CA SER A 25 1.45 -3.23 -11.04
C SER A 25 2.64 -3.33 -11.99
N GLY A 26 3.66 -4.09 -11.62
CA GLY A 26 4.89 -4.24 -12.40
C GLY A 26 6.04 -4.78 -11.58
N ALA A 27 7.06 -5.29 -12.28
CA ALA A 27 8.31 -5.72 -11.68
C ALA A 27 9.25 -4.51 -11.49
N CYS A 28 9.72 -4.32 -10.26
CA CYS A 28 10.71 -3.30 -9.92
C CYS A 28 12.00 -3.97 -9.40
N GLY A 29 13.14 -3.31 -9.59
CA GLY A 29 14.44 -3.87 -9.28
C GLY A 29 14.69 -4.01 -7.79
N THR A 30 15.17 -5.17 -7.37
CA THR A 30 15.69 -5.40 -6.01
C THR A 30 17.10 -5.98 -6.11
N LEU A 31 17.96 -5.58 -5.18
CA LEU A 31 19.37 -5.97 -5.20
C LEU A 31 19.90 -6.11 -3.76
N THR A 32 20.73 -7.12 -3.55
CA THR A 32 21.54 -7.29 -2.34
C THR A 32 22.99 -7.49 -2.73
N VAL A 33 23.90 -6.71 -2.15
CA VAL A 33 25.34 -6.80 -2.40
C VAL A 33 26.10 -6.75 -1.09
N TYR A 34 27.15 -7.56 -0.94
CA TYR A 34 28.08 -7.43 0.19
C TYR A 34 28.95 -6.18 0.00
N SER A 35 28.85 -5.23 0.91
CA SER A 35 29.62 -3.99 0.86
C SER A 35 30.80 -4.07 1.83
N THR A 36 32.00 -4.18 1.28
CA THR A 36 33.26 -4.23 2.04
C THR A 36 33.49 -2.96 2.86
N LYS A 37 32.91 -1.82 2.43
CA LYS A 37 32.98 -0.54 3.14
C LYS A 37 32.27 -0.59 4.50
N ILE A 38 31.11 -1.24 4.57
CA ILE A 38 30.31 -1.38 5.80
C ILE A 38 30.42 -2.77 6.43
N LYS A 39 31.22 -3.66 5.82
CA LYS A 39 31.41 -5.07 6.23
C LYS A 39 30.09 -5.82 6.43
N SER A 40 29.07 -5.48 5.65
CA SER A 40 27.71 -6.01 5.77
C SER A 40 26.98 -6.07 4.42
N LEU A 41 25.80 -6.68 4.41
CA LEU A 41 24.93 -6.72 3.22
C LEU A 41 24.20 -5.38 3.07
N GLN A 42 24.33 -4.79 1.88
CA GLN A 42 23.59 -3.61 1.46
C GLN A 42 22.41 -4.06 0.60
N HIS A 43 21.20 -3.69 1.03
CA HIS A 43 19.96 -3.98 0.33
C HIS A 43 19.46 -2.72 -0.40
N THR A 44 18.92 -2.90 -1.59
CA THR A 44 18.17 -1.87 -2.32
C THR A 44 16.88 -2.51 -2.80
N CYS A 45 15.75 -2.01 -2.30
CA CYS A 45 14.44 -2.39 -2.77
C CYS A 45 13.81 -1.23 -3.52
N THR A 46 13.06 -1.54 -4.58
CA THR A 46 12.17 -0.58 -5.21
C THR A 46 10.78 -1.20 -5.35
N CYS A 47 9.75 -0.39 -5.17
CA CYS A 47 8.35 -0.79 -5.31
C CYS A 47 7.69 0.03 -6.41
N CYS A 48 6.80 -0.60 -7.17
CA CYS A 48 5.97 0.09 -8.17
C CYS A 48 4.90 0.90 -7.43
N GLN A 49 5.05 2.22 -7.40
CA GLN A 49 4.18 3.13 -6.65
C GLN A 49 3.73 4.28 -7.56
N GLU A 50 2.61 4.89 -7.18
CA GLU A 50 2.07 6.07 -7.83
C GLU A 50 3.03 7.26 -7.67
N VAL A 51 3.28 7.96 -8.77
CA VAL A 51 4.07 9.21 -8.79
C VAL A 51 3.23 10.42 -9.20
N ALA A 52 2.03 10.18 -9.71
CA ALA A 52 1.05 11.20 -10.01
C ALA A 52 -0.36 10.64 -9.78
N THR A 53 -1.21 11.45 -9.14
CA THR A 53 -2.59 11.09 -8.84
C THR A 53 -3.51 12.29 -9.03
N SER A 54 -4.77 12.01 -9.34
CA SER A 54 -5.84 13.00 -9.44
C SER A 54 -7.07 12.53 -8.66
N GLN A 55 -7.86 13.48 -8.16
CA GLN A 55 -9.16 13.15 -7.56
C GLN A 55 -10.22 13.08 -8.66
N ARG A 56 -10.99 12.00 -8.69
CA ARG A 56 -12.11 11.80 -9.62
C ARG A 56 -13.41 11.63 -8.85
N GLN A 57 -14.47 12.20 -9.40
CA GLN A 57 -15.81 12.11 -8.82
C GLN A 57 -16.73 11.30 -9.72
N ILE A 58 -17.54 10.45 -9.11
CA ILE A 58 -18.59 9.66 -9.76
C ILE A 58 -19.86 9.74 -8.93
N GLN A 59 -21.00 9.51 -9.57
CA GLN A 59 -22.28 9.33 -8.85
C GLN A 59 -22.53 7.85 -8.60
N LEU A 60 -22.91 7.54 -7.36
CA LEU A 60 -23.40 6.22 -6.98
C LEU A 60 -24.90 6.32 -6.73
N SER A 61 -25.64 5.32 -7.19
CA SER A 61 -27.08 5.23 -6.97
C SER A 61 -27.36 4.30 -5.80
N CYS A 62 -28.24 4.75 -4.92
CA CYS A 62 -28.62 4.07 -3.70
C CYS A 62 -30.00 3.38 -3.86
N PRO A 63 -30.31 2.34 -3.07
CA PRO A 63 -31.60 1.63 -3.15
C PRO A 63 -32.83 2.49 -2.84
N ASP A 64 -32.65 3.58 -2.09
CA ASP A 64 -33.69 4.56 -1.74
C ASP A 64 -33.94 5.60 -2.86
N ASN A 65 -33.39 5.37 -4.06
CA ASN A 65 -33.40 6.26 -5.23
C ASN A 65 -32.66 7.59 -5.00
N THR A 66 -31.83 7.70 -3.97
CA THR A 66 -30.91 8.83 -3.82
C THR A 66 -29.62 8.59 -4.61
N GLU A 67 -28.88 9.67 -4.87
CA GLU A 67 -27.55 9.60 -5.46
C GLU A 67 -26.54 10.26 -4.53
N ILE A 68 -25.38 9.63 -4.39
CA ILE A 68 -24.26 10.17 -3.62
C ILE A 68 -23.06 10.41 -4.53
N THR A 69 -22.37 11.53 -4.32
CA THR A 69 -21.10 11.80 -4.99
C THR A 69 -19.98 11.11 -4.25
N TYR A 70 -19.31 10.17 -4.93
CA TYR A 70 -18.15 9.48 -4.42
C TYR A 70 -16.89 10.02 -5.09
N THR A 71 -15.92 10.42 -4.26
CA THR A 71 -14.61 10.89 -4.73
C THR A 71 -13.57 9.81 -4.47
N TYR A 72 -12.77 9.48 -5.48
CA TYR A 72 -11.68 8.52 -5.36
C TYR A 72 -10.38 9.05 -5.95
N THR A 73 -9.27 8.56 -5.43
CA THR A 73 -7.93 8.85 -5.95
C THR A 73 -7.67 7.97 -7.18
N HIS A 74 -7.49 8.59 -8.33
CA HIS A 74 -7.07 7.96 -9.57
C HIS A 74 -5.55 8.04 -9.73
N ILE A 75 -4.94 6.97 -10.24
CA ILE A 75 -3.49 6.87 -10.45
C ILE A 75 -3.21 7.23 -11.90
N ASP A 76 -2.55 8.37 -12.11
CA ASP A 76 -2.22 8.87 -13.45
C ASP A 76 -0.88 8.28 -13.95
N ALA A 77 0.07 8.05 -13.04
CA ALA A 77 1.37 7.48 -13.39
C ALA A 77 1.99 6.67 -12.24
N CYS A 78 2.79 5.66 -12.59
CA CYS A 78 3.56 4.84 -11.65
C CYS A 78 5.04 4.87 -12.00
N SER A 79 5.91 4.70 -11.00
CA SER A 79 7.35 4.48 -11.17
C SER A 79 7.89 3.54 -10.10
N CYS A 80 9.10 3.03 -10.29
CA CYS A 80 9.81 2.28 -9.26
C CYS A 80 10.45 3.25 -8.27
N LEU A 81 9.90 3.33 -7.07
CA LEU A 81 10.41 4.17 -5.99
C LEU A 81 11.24 3.34 -5.02
N LYS A 82 12.34 3.90 -4.54
CA LYS A 82 13.19 3.24 -3.54
C LYS A 82 12.41 3.08 -2.23
N THR A 83 12.45 1.88 -1.67
CA THR A 83 11.79 1.54 -0.42
C THR A 83 12.77 0.86 0.52
N GLU A 84 12.53 0.99 1.83
CA GLU A 84 13.32 0.29 2.84
C GLU A 84 12.89 -1.17 2.91
N CYS A 85 13.86 -2.07 2.78
CA CYS A 85 13.62 -3.50 2.96
C CYS A 85 13.67 -3.80 4.47
N SER A 86 12.59 -4.35 5.05
CA SER A 86 12.69 -4.88 6.42
C SER A 86 13.53 -6.17 6.39
N ALA A 87 14.72 -6.13 6.99
CA ALA A 87 15.51 -7.33 7.19
C ALA A 87 14.74 -8.26 8.16
N PRO A 88 14.57 -9.56 7.84
CA PRO A 88 14.03 -10.52 8.79
C PRO A 88 14.95 -10.57 10.01
N GLY A 89 14.53 -9.97 11.12
CA GLY A 89 15.31 -9.87 12.37
C GLY A 89 15.31 -8.48 13.03
N ASN A 90 14.95 -7.41 12.31
CA ASN A 90 14.89 -6.05 12.86
C ASN A 90 13.48 -5.44 12.77
N SER A 91 12.44 -6.26 12.95
CA SER A 91 11.19 -5.71 13.47
C SER A 91 11.51 -5.23 14.88
N ALA A 92 11.52 -3.91 15.08
CA ALA A 92 11.39 -3.33 16.39
C ALA A 92 10.04 -3.79 16.95
N THR A 93 10.02 -5.01 17.51
CA THR A 93 9.04 -5.39 18.51
C THR A 93 9.21 -4.35 19.60
N THR A 94 8.28 -3.40 19.65
CA THR A 94 8.01 -2.60 20.83
C THR A 94 7.70 -3.58 21.96
N THR A 95 8.73 -4.13 22.58
CA THR A 95 8.61 -4.86 23.83
C THR A 95 8.12 -3.86 24.86
N PRO A 96 6.91 -4.03 25.44
CA PRO A 96 6.56 -3.28 26.62
C PRO A 96 7.53 -3.73 27.70
N SER A 97 8.33 -2.80 28.19
CA SER A 97 9.12 -2.95 29.40
C SER A 97 8.18 -3.17 30.59
N SER A 98 7.80 -4.40 30.87
CA SER A 98 7.11 -4.78 32.11
C SER A 98 8.09 -5.47 33.07
N SER A 99 8.66 -4.63 33.93
CA SER A 99 8.92 -4.86 35.36
C SER A 99 8.78 -6.29 35.92
N LYS A 100 9.90 -6.77 36.50
CA LYS A 100 10.08 -7.75 37.59
C LYS A 100 8.85 -8.50 38.12
N SER A 101 8.93 -9.84 38.19
CA SER A 101 8.31 -10.61 39.28
C SER A 101 9.12 -11.87 39.62
N HIS A 102 9.41 -12.03 40.91
CA HIS A 102 10.10 -13.16 41.52
C HIS A 102 9.40 -14.50 41.27
N ARG A 103 10.16 -15.56 40.95
CA ARG A 103 9.78 -16.91 41.37
C ARG A 103 10.98 -17.82 41.61
N ARG A 104 11.23 -18.08 42.90
CA ARG A 104 11.98 -19.25 43.41
C ARG A 104 11.42 -20.55 42.83
N ARG A 105 12.31 -21.50 42.52
CA ARG A 105 12.18 -22.98 42.56
C ARG A 105 13.30 -23.55 41.68
N ARG A 106 14.06 -24.58 42.03
CA ARG A 106 14.11 -25.49 43.19
C ARG A 106 15.56 -26.00 43.24
#